data_AF-A0A244E6R6-F1
#
_entry.id   AF-A0A244E6R6-F1
#
_cell.length_a   1.000
_cell.length_b   1.000
_cell.length_c   1.000
_cell.angle_alpha   90.00
_cell.angle_beta   90.00
_cell.angle_gamma   90.00
#
_symmetry.space_group_name_H-M   'P 1'
#
loop_
_entity.id
_entity.type
_entity.pdbx_description
1 polymer ?
#
loop_
_entity_poly.entity_id
_entity_poly.type
_entity_poly.pdbx_seq_one_letter_code
_entity_poly.pdbx_strand_id
1 'polypeptide(L)'
;MTAPTYTGIGSRSTPPDQLQRMRDLAAMLAREGYELRSGGADGADVACEEGCDRAGSAKSIWLPWPGFQNRRPDAARRTFLPDPRAFDMAAQLHPRWPMLTRGPRALHARNVPQILGHTLDNPSEFTLCWTADGAQSAADVNSKTGGTGTAIRLASQRGVPVFNLARVGAEEALLAFLAQRRAERLAAPGQADTAAHEAEEEETGQDEPDRPRNILRFPTR
;
A
#
# COMPACT_ATOMS: atom_id res chain seq x y z
N MET A 1 6.36 -5.51 -12.28
CA MET A 1 5.85 -5.89 -10.94
C MET A 1 5.49 -4.62 -10.18
N THR A 2 4.32 -4.56 -9.55
CA THR A 2 3.97 -3.45 -8.64
C THR A 2 4.86 -3.49 -7.40
N ALA A 3 5.32 -2.33 -6.92
CA ALA A 3 6.12 -2.26 -5.70
C ALA A 3 5.37 -2.89 -4.51
N PRO A 4 6.07 -3.60 -3.60
CA PRO A 4 5.45 -4.17 -2.42
C PRO A 4 4.93 -3.04 -1.52
N THR A 5 3.82 -3.27 -0.82
CA THR A 5 3.18 -2.22 0.00
C THR A 5 3.05 -2.67 1.44
N TYR A 6 3.18 -1.74 2.37
CA TYR A 6 2.91 -1.97 3.78
C TYR A 6 2.00 -0.88 4.35
N THR A 7 1.29 -1.22 5.40
CA THR A 7 0.46 -0.26 6.13
C THR A 7 1.20 0.23 7.35
N GLY A 8 1.38 1.54 7.50
CA GLY A 8 2.01 2.18 8.65
C GLY A 8 1.03 3.08 9.39
N ILE A 9 0.50 2.62 10.53
CA ILE A 9 -0.62 3.27 11.24
C ILE A 9 -0.52 3.11 12.75
N GLY A 10 -1.31 3.82 13.55
CA GLY A 10 -1.38 3.52 14.98
C GLY A 10 -2.12 4.55 15.81
N SER A 11 -1.96 4.46 17.13
CA SER A 11 -2.54 5.44 18.04
C SER A 11 -1.94 6.83 17.83
N ARG A 12 -2.75 7.86 18.09
CA ARG A 12 -2.27 9.25 18.24
C ARG A 12 -1.48 9.45 19.54
N SER A 13 -1.58 8.50 20.46
CA SER A 13 -0.89 8.49 21.75
C SER A 13 0.39 7.65 21.74
N THR A 14 0.93 7.31 20.56
CA THR A 14 2.16 6.51 20.47
C THR A 14 3.32 7.23 21.16
N PRO A 15 4.05 6.57 22.08
CA PRO A 15 5.16 7.17 22.81
C PRO A 15 6.30 7.67 21.90
N PRO A 16 7.06 8.72 22.30
CA PRO A 16 8.11 9.30 21.47
C PRO A 16 9.18 8.33 20.98
N ASP A 17 9.60 7.38 21.82
CA ASP A 17 10.57 6.35 21.46
C ASP A 17 10.01 5.41 20.38
N GLN A 18 8.73 5.08 20.47
CA GLN A 18 8.04 4.26 19.47
C GLN A 18 7.81 5.01 18.17
N LEU A 19 7.52 6.32 18.23
CA LEU A 19 7.47 7.18 17.04
C LEU A 19 8.82 7.22 16.32
N GLN A 20 9.93 7.28 17.07
CA GLN A 20 11.27 7.22 16.50
C GLN A 20 11.52 5.88 15.78
N ARG A 21 11.18 4.75 16.42
CA ARG A 21 11.30 3.43 15.78
C ARG A 21 10.45 3.32 14.51
N MET A 22 9.19 3.77 14.55
CA MET A 22 8.32 3.77 13.36
C MET A 22 8.91 4.60 12.21
N ARG A 23 9.50 5.78 12.51
CA ARG A 23 10.19 6.62 11.53
C ARG A 23 11.38 5.89 10.90
N ASP A 24 12.21 5.23 11.71
CA ASP A 24 13.42 4.59 11.21
C ASP A 24 13.10 3.30 10.42
N LEU A 25 12.12 2.51 10.87
CA LEU A 25 11.60 1.36 10.12
C LEU A 25 10.97 1.79 8.79
N ALA A 26 10.17 2.85 8.78
CA ALA A 26 9.58 3.37 7.54
C ALA A 26 10.63 3.85 6.54
N ALA A 27 11.70 4.50 7.01
CA ALA A 27 12.82 4.91 6.17
C ALA A 27 13.62 3.71 5.64
N MET A 28 13.78 2.66 6.44
CA MET A 28 14.39 1.40 5.99
C MET A 28 13.54 0.74 4.91
N LEU A 29 12.23 0.56 5.15
CA LEU A 29 11.30 -0.06 4.20
C LEU A 29 11.25 0.68 2.86
N ALA A 30 11.26 2.01 2.90
CA ALA A 30 11.32 2.85 1.72
C ALA A 30 12.58 2.58 0.88
N ARG A 31 13.76 2.42 1.50
CA ARG A 31 15.01 2.04 0.80
C ARG A 31 14.96 0.62 0.22
N GLU A 32 14.14 -0.25 0.80
CA GLU A 32 13.88 -1.60 0.29
C GLU A 32 12.81 -1.64 -0.81
N GLY A 33 12.33 -0.49 -1.27
CA GLY A 33 11.37 -0.37 -2.35
C GLY A 33 9.92 -0.57 -1.95
N TYR A 34 9.59 -0.57 -0.65
CA TYR A 34 8.20 -0.60 -0.22
C TYR A 34 7.53 0.77 -0.35
N GLU A 35 6.25 0.75 -0.75
CA GLU A 35 5.37 1.92 -0.68
C GLU A 35 4.56 1.93 0.61
N LEU A 36 4.47 3.09 1.26
CA LEU A 36 3.69 3.28 2.49
C LEU A 36 2.20 3.49 2.18
N ARG A 37 1.33 2.86 2.97
CA ARG A 37 -0.10 3.18 3.08
C ARG A 37 -0.42 3.68 4.49
N SER A 38 -1.02 4.86 4.61
CA SER A 38 -1.33 5.46 5.94
C SER A 38 -2.56 6.38 5.94
N GLY A 39 -2.91 6.95 7.09
CA GLY A 39 -4.11 7.78 7.28
C GLY A 39 -3.83 9.24 7.55
N GLY A 40 -2.60 9.58 7.93
CA GLY A 40 -2.20 10.93 8.20
C GLY A 40 -2.76 11.56 9.47
N ALA A 41 -3.15 10.74 10.45
CA ALA A 41 -3.40 11.19 11.81
C ALA A 41 -2.09 11.53 12.55
N ASP A 42 -2.17 12.36 13.59
CA ASP A 42 -0.98 12.63 14.41
C ASP A 42 -0.41 11.35 15.05
N GLY A 43 0.87 11.39 15.42
CA GLY A 43 1.54 10.24 16.02
C GLY A 43 2.00 9.23 14.97
N ALA A 44 1.54 7.99 15.08
CA ALA A 44 2.08 6.86 14.33
C ALA A 44 2.01 7.02 12.80
N ASP A 45 0.90 7.52 12.25
CA ASP A 45 0.77 7.72 10.81
C ASP A 45 1.80 8.74 10.31
N VAL A 46 1.90 9.91 10.96
CA VAL A 46 2.89 10.95 10.62
C VAL A 46 4.32 10.42 10.77
N ALA A 47 4.63 9.63 11.80
CA ALA A 47 5.95 9.02 11.95
C ALA A 47 6.31 8.11 10.76
N CYS A 48 5.39 7.27 10.29
CA CYS A 48 5.63 6.48 9.08
C CYS A 48 5.79 7.36 7.84
N GLU A 49 4.96 8.40 7.69
CA GLU A 49 5.07 9.36 6.58
C GLU A 49 6.44 10.04 6.54
N GLU A 50 6.91 10.55 7.67
CA GLU A 50 8.21 11.22 7.79
C GLU A 50 9.37 10.27 7.45
N GLY A 51 9.30 9.01 7.91
CA GLY A 51 10.29 8.00 7.55
C GLY A 51 10.32 7.72 6.05
N CYS A 52 9.15 7.58 5.43
CA CYS A 52 9.01 7.39 3.99
C CYS A 52 9.57 8.57 3.19
N ASP A 53 9.23 9.80 3.60
CA ASP A 53 9.66 11.04 2.94
C ASP A 53 11.18 11.21 2.99
N ARG A 54 11.82 10.89 4.13
CA ARG A 54 13.28 10.93 4.30
C ARG A 54 14.03 10.06 3.29
N ALA A 55 13.42 8.98 2.82
CA ALA A 55 14.02 8.02 1.90
C ALA A 55 13.49 8.16 0.45
N GLY A 56 12.54 9.07 0.21
CA GLY A 56 12.02 9.38 -1.12
C GLY A 56 11.15 8.28 -1.75
N SER A 57 10.58 7.35 -0.97
CA SER A 57 9.66 6.34 -1.50
C SER A 57 8.23 6.88 -1.65
N ALA A 58 7.44 6.23 -2.49
CA ALA A 58 6.04 6.57 -2.69
C ALA A 58 5.19 6.21 -1.47
N LYS A 59 4.17 7.02 -1.22
CA LYS A 59 3.17 6.80 -0.17
C LYS A 59 1.76 7.07 -0.67
N SER A 60 0.76 6.49 -0.03
CA SER A 60 -0.65 6.75 -0.26
C SER A 60 -1.34 7.04 1.06
N ILE A 61 -1.94 8.22 1.18
CA ILE A 61 -2.49 8.75 2.43
C ILE A 61 -4.00 8.92 2.32
N TRP A 62 -4.78 8.18 3.10
CA TRP A 62 -6.24 8.27 3.11
C TRP A 62 -6.75 9.15 4.26
N LEU A 63 -7.19 10.35 3.87
CA LEU A 63 -7.85 11.29 4.77
C LEU A 63 -9.31 10.86 5.01
N PRO A 64 -9.88 11.16 6.18
CA PRO A 64 -11.27 10.82 6.50
C PRO A 64 -12.26 11.80 5.87
N TRP A 65 -11.84 13.05 5.67
CA TRP A 65 -12.59 14.15 5.08
C TRP A 65 -11.62 15.21 4.54
N PRO A 66 -12.04 16.05 3.58
CA PRO A 66 -11.25 17.19 3.13
C PRO A 66 -10.98 18.17 4.27
N GLY A 67 -9.73 18.57 4.46
CA GLY A 67 -9.28 19.47 5.52
C GLY A 67 -8.74 18.78 6.78
N PHE A 68 -8.74 17.44 6.83
CA PHE A 68 -8.14 16.72 7.96
C PHE A 68 -6.64 17.02 8.07
N GLN A 69 -6.17 17.43 9.25
CA GLN A 69 -4.81 17.94 9.48
C GLN A 69 -4.38 19.00 8.45
N ASN A 70 -5.29 19.91 8.07
CA ASN A 70 -5.06 20.95 7.07
C ASN A 70 -4.68 20.42 5.66
N ARG A 71 -4.98 19.15 5.38
CA ARG A 71 -4.72 18.51 4.08
C ARG A 71 -6.02 18.30 3.31
N ARG A 72 -5.92 18.38 1.98
CA ARG A 72 -7.01 18.08 1.05
C ARG A 72 -6.59 16.91 0.14
N PRO A 73 -7.54 16.15 -0.43
CA PRO A 73 -7.20 15.15 -1.43
C PRO A 73 -6.49 15.82 -2.61
N ASP A 74 -5.38 15.24 -3.03
CA ASP A 74 -4.48 15.72 -4.07
C ASP A 74 -3.75 14.50 -4.65
N ALA A 75 -4.05 14.19 -5.93
CA ALA A 75 -3.47 13.04 -6.62
C ALA A 75 -1.95 13.17 -6.79
N ALA A 76 -1.43 14.38 -7.01
CA ALA A 76 0.01 14.61 -7.17
C ALA A 76 0.76 14.35 -5.86
N ARG A 77 0.12 14.64 -4.72
CA ARG A 77 0.62 14.32 -3.37
C ARG A 77 0.16 12.97 -2.85
N ARG A 78 -0.47 12.15 -3.70
CA ARG A 78 -1.01 10.82 -3.38
C ARG A 78 -1.82 10.81 -2.08
N THR A 79 -2.66 11.82 -1.92
CA THR A 79 -3.57 11.99 -0.79
C THR A 79 -5.01 11.84 -1.26
N PHE A 80 -5.78 10.97 -0.63
CA PHE A 80 -7.06 10.47 -1.12
C PHE A 80 -8.15 10.51 -0.05
N LEU A 81 -9.40 10.33 -0.47
CA LEU A 81 -10.52 10.02 0.42
C LEU A 81 -10.90 8.54 0.28
N PRO A 82 -11.48 7.91 1.31
CA PRO A 82 -12.02 6.56 1.18
C PRO A 82 -13.18 6.51 0.18
N ASP A 83 -13.18 5.48 -0.65
CA ASP A 83 -14.31 5.08 -1.49
C ASP A 83 -15.54 4.76 -0.60
N PRO A 84 -16.78 5.05 -1.04
CA PRO A 84 -17.99 4.68 -0.28
C PRO A 84 -18.03 3.22 0.17
N ARG A 85 -17.54 2.27 -0.65
CA ARG A 85 -17.45 0.83 -0.29
C ARG A 85 -16.58 0.59 0.94
N ALA A 86 -15.60 1.47 1.21
CA ALA A 86 -14.80 1.40 2.41
C ALA A 86 -15.63 1.67 3.68
N PHE A 87 -16.69 2.47 3.60
CA PHE A 87 -17.61 2.66 4.72
C PHE A 87 -18.41 1.39 4.99
N ASP A 88 -18.87 0.70 3.95
CA ASP A 88 -19.62 -0.55 4.09
C ASP A 88 -18.76 -1.65 4.72
N MET A 89 -17.50 -1.77 4.28
CA MET A 89 -16.54 -2.70 4.88
C MET A 89 -16.23 -2.33 6.34
N ALA A 90 -16.00 -1.04 6.63
CA ALA A 90 -15.76 -0.59 8.00
C ALA A 90 -16.97 -0.83 8.93
N ALA A 91 -18.19 -0.72 8.41
CA ALA A 91 -19.42 -1.02 9.13
C ALA A 91 -19.52 -2.48 9.56
N GLN A 92 -19.10 -3.41 8.69
CA GLN A 92 -19.07 -4.85 8.98
C GLN A 92 -18.01 -5.21 10.04
N LEU A 93 -16.92 -4.44 10.13
CA LEU A 93 -15.80 -4.70 11.04
C LEU A 93 -15.98 -4.10 12.43
N HIS A 94 -16.73 -3.01 12.56
CA HIS A 94 -16.82 -2.27 13.81
C HIS A 94 -18.05 -2.70 14.64
N PRO A 95 -17.88 -3.27 15.84
CA PRO A 95 -18.98 -3.92 16.58
C PRO A 95 -20.09 -2.97 17.03
N ARG A 96 -19.82 -1.66 17.08
CA ARG A 96 -20.77 -0.62 17.50
C ARG A 96 -21.00 0.44 16.42
N TRP A 97 -20.90 0.07 15.14
CA TRP A 97 -21.03 1.03 14.02
C TRP A 97 -22.29 1.92 14.06
N PRO A 98 -23.49 1.40 14.40
CA PRO A 98 -24.70 2.23 14.46
C PRO A 98 -24.59 3.39 15.47
N MET A 99 -23.79 3.23 16.53
CA MET A 99 -23.59 4.24 17.57
C MET A 99 -22.58 5.33 17.20
N LEU A 100 -21.83 5.15 16.11
CA LEU A 100 -20.80 6.11 15.70
C LEU A 100 -21.41 7.31 14.98
N THR A 101 -20.88 8.50 15.27
CA THR A 101 -21.18 9.72 14.49
C THR A 101 -20.36 9.75 13.20
N ARG A 102 -20.62 10.75 12.33
CA ARG A 102 -19.97 10.90 11.01
C ARG A 102 -18.43 10.85 11.08
N GLY A 103 -17.84 11.57 12.03
CA GLY A 103 -16.37 11.68 12.16
C GLY A 103 -15.70 10.33 12.44
N PRO A 104 -16.07 9.63 13.53
CA PRO A 104 -15.60 8.28 13.82
C PRO A 104 -15.85 7.28 12.68
N ARG A 105 -17.02 7.31 12.03
CA ARG A 105 -17.27 6.45 10.85
C ARG A 105 -16.26 6.69 9.73
N ALA A 106 -15.98 7.95 9.41
CA ALA A 106 -14.97 8.32 8.41
C ALA A 106 -13.54 7.92 8.84
N LEU A 107 -13.22 8.06 10.13
CA LEU A 107 -11.98 7.57 10.73
C LEU A 107 -11.79 6.06 10.55
N HIS A 108 -12.85 5.27 10.68
CA HIS A 108 -12.79 3.83 10.45
C HIS A 108 -12.79 3.47 8.95
N ALA A 109 -13.57 4.18 8.13
CA ALA A 109 -13.64 3.94 6.68
C ALA A 109 -12.28 4.12 5.99
N ARG A 110 -11.51 5.15 6.35
CA ARG A 110 -10.16 5.35 5.79
C ARG A 110 -9.18 4.20 6.10
N ASN A 111 -9.43 3.40 7.14
CA ASN A 111 -8.55 2.30 7.53
C ASN A 111 -8.65 1.12 6.57
N VAL A 112 -9.73 1.03 5.80
CA VAL A 112 -9.94 -0.06 4.85
C VAL A 112 -8.96 0.03 3.67
N PRO A 113 -8.88 1.14 2.90
CA PRO A 113 -7.92 1.24 1.80
C PRO A 113 -6.46 1.34 2.28
N GLN A 114 -6.21 1.71 3.54
CA GLN A 114 -4.86 1.57 4.11
C GLN A 114 -4.35 0.13 4.07
N ILE A 115 -5.25 -0.85 4.31
CA ILE A 115 -4.93 -2.27 4.20
C ILE A 115 -5.05 -2.76 2.76
N LEU A 116 -6.08 -2.35 2.00
CA LEU A 116 -6.45 -2.98 0.73
C LEU A 116 -6.11 -2.19 -0.54
N GLY A 117 -5.52 -1.01 -0.39
CA GLY A 117 -5.23 -0.12 -1.50
C GLY A 117 -6.49 0.50 -2.13
N HIS A 118 -6.31 1.12 -3.31
CA HIS A 118 -7.36 1.87 -4.00
C HIS A 118 -8.53 1.01 -4.48
N THR A 119 -8.24 -0.22 -4.91
CA THR A 119 -9.21 -1.15 -5.48
C THR A 119 -9.99 -1.93 -4.42
N LEU A 120 -9.57 -1.83 -3.14
CA LEU A 120 -10.11 -2.56 -2.00
C LEU A 120 -9.98 -4.10 -2.11
N ASP A 121 -9.02 -4.58 -2.90
CA ASP A 121 -8.73 -6.00 -3.11
C ASP A 121 -7.23 -6.32 -3.19
N ASN A 122 -6.36 -5.32 -2.99
CA ASN A 122 -4.91 -5.46 -3.04
C ASN A 122 -4.30 -5.29 -1.64
N PRO A 123 -4.31 -6.34 -0.80
CA PRO A 123 -3.82 -6.23 0.57
C PRO A 123 -2.33 -5.84 0.64
N SER A 124 -1.99 -5.02 1.63
CA SER A 124 -0.60 -4.79 2.03
C SER A 124 0.07 -6.12 2.44
N GLU A 125 1.38 -6.25 2.25
CA GLU A 125 2.10 -7.46 2.66
C GLU A 125 2.13 -7.63 4.17
N PHE A 126 2.11 -6.52 4.91
CA PHE A 126 2.04 -6.47 6.36
C PHE A 126 1.54 -5.11 6.86
N THR A 127 1.20 -5.05 8.14
CA THR A 127 0.90 -3.80 8.87
C THR A 127 1.93 -3.58 9.96
N LEU A 128 2.62 -2.45 9.96
CA LEU A 128 3.40 -1.94 11.07
C LEU A 128 2.53 -0.98 11.88
N CYS A 129 2.39 -1.22 13.17
CA CYS A 129 1.61 -0.33 14.01
C CYS A 129 2.10 -0.20 15.45
N TRP A 130 1.46 0.73 16.17
CA TRP A 130 1.52 0.76 17.62
C TRP A 130 0.12 0.98 18.19
N THR A 131 -0.28 0.10 19.11
CA THR A 131 -1.43 0.31 20.00
C THR A 131 -1.01 -0.07 21.41
N ALA A 132 -1.53 0.64 22.43
CA ALA A 132 -1.07 0.47 23.81
C ALA A 132 -1.27 -0.96 24.36
N ASP A 133 -2.24 -1.68 23.82
CA ASP A 133 -2.57 -3.07 24.18
C ASP A 133 -1.85 -4.11 23.30
N GLY A 134 -1.04 -3.69 22.34
CA GLY A 134 -0.27 -4.60 21.49
C GLY A 134 -1.14 -5.49 20.60
N ALA A 135 -2.33 -5.06 20.18
CA ALA A 135 -3.19 -5.90 19.35
C ALA A 135 -2.54 -6.23 17.98
N GLN A 136 -2.53 -7.51 17.59
CA GLN A 136 -2.02 -7.99 16.30
C GLN A 136 -3.04 -8.80 15.49
N SER A 137 -4.10 -9.29 16.15
CA SER A 137 -5.16 -10.07 15.52
C SER A 137 -6.54 -9.57 15.94
N ALA A 138 -7.58 -9.95 15.20
CA ALA A 138 -8.97 -9.65 15.53
C ALA A 138 -9.36 -10.08 16.95
N ALA A 139 -8.77 -11.17 17.46
CA ALA A 139 -8.99 -11.67 18.80
C ALA A 139 -8.37 -10.76 19.89
N ASP A 140 -7.29 -10.04 19.58
CA ASP A 140 -6.66 -9.10 20.51
C ASP A 140 -7.44 -7.78 20.61
N VAL A 141 -8.19 -7.41 19.56
CA VAL A 141 -8.77 -6.07 19.45
C VAL A 141 -9.88 -5.86 20.48
N ASN A 142 -9.65 -4.87 21.35
CA ASN A 142 -10.58 -4.46 22.38
C ASN A 142 -10.74 -2.93 22.38
N SER A 143 -11.37 -2.37 23.41
CA SER A 143 -11.59 -0.91 23.49
C SER A 143 -10.30 -0.10 23.61
N LYS A 144 -9.21 -0.66 24.13
CA LYS A 144 -7.91 0.00 24.29
C LYS A 144 -7.15 0.12 22.97
N THR A 145 -7.45 -0.72 21.98
CA THR A 145 -6.85 -0.65 20.64
C THR A 145 -7.24 0.63 19.90
N GLY A 146 -8.44 1.16 20.19
CA GLY A 146 -8.97 2.37 19.56
C GLY A 146 -9.27 2.20 18.07
N GLY A 147 -9.13 3.30 17.31
CA GLY A 147 -9.48 3.36 15.88
C GLY A 147 -8.71 2.38 15.00
N THR A 148 -7.45 2.11 15.35
CA THR A 148 -6.56 1.14 14.68
C THR A 148 -7.15 -0.28 14.65
N GLY A 149 -8.05 -0.60 15.59
CA GLY A 149 -8.72 -1.90 15.66
C GLY A 149 -9.50 -2.29 14.39
N THR A 150 -10.02 -1.35 13.60
CA THR A 150 -10.65 -1.69 12.31
C THR A 150 -9.64 -2.22 11.31
N ALA A 151 -8.46 -1.60 11.22
CA ALA A 151 -7.40 -2.07 10.34
C ALA A 151 -6.91 -3.46 10.75
N ILE A 152 -6.71 -3.69 12.05
CA ILE A 152 -6.24 -4.98 12.59
C ILE A 152 -7.25 -6.11 12.33
N ARG A 153 -8.56 -5.84 12.52
CA ARG A 153 -9.61 -6.81 12.18
C ARG A 153 -9.61 -7.15 10.69
N LEU A 154 -9.47 -6.13 9.84
CA LEU A 154 -9.42 -6.33 8.39
C LEU A 154 -8.16 -7.09 7.97
N ALA A 155 -7.01 -6.75 8.54
CA ALA A 155 -5.75 -7.46 8.31
C ALA A 155 -5.90 -8.96 8.64
N SER A 156 -6.53 -9.27 9.78
CA SER A 156 -6.81 -10.66 10.17
C SER A 156 -7.71 -11.39 9.17
N GLN A 157 -8.77 -10.75 8.68
CA GLN A 157 -9.66 -11.36 7.67
C GLN A 157 -8.96 -11.63 6.33
N ARG A 158 -7.85 -10.93 6.05
CA ARG A 158 -7.15 -10.97 4.77
C ARG A 158 -5.79 -11.67 4.86
N GLY A 159 -5.46 -12.25 6.01
CA GLY A 159 -4.17 -12.91 6.23
C GLY A 159 -2.97 -11.96 6.20
N VAL A 160 -3.18 -10.66 6.45
CA VAL A 160 -2.12 -9.66 6.51
C VAL A 160 -1.51 -9.68 7.92
N PRO A 161 -0.22 -10.04 8.09
CA PRO A 161 0.43 -10.02 9.39
C PRO A 161 0.53 -8.60 9.94
N VAL A 162 0.32 -8.45 11.24
CA VAL A 162 0.43 -7.17 11.96
C VAL A 162 1.63 -7.25 12.90
N PHE A 163 2.55 -6.32 12.80
CA PHE A 163 3.68 -6.12 13.71
C PHE A 163 3.39 -4.90 14.58
N ASN A 164 3.06 -5.13 15.85
CA ASN A 164 2.72 -4.07 16.79
C ASN A 164 3.89 -3.80 17.74
N LEU A 165 4.52 -2.63 17.63
CA LEU A 165 5.73 -2.28 18.37
C LEU A 165 5.55 -2.17 19.89
N ALA A 166 4.32 -2.24 20.40
CA ALA A 166 4.08 -2.38 21.83
C ALA A 166 4.42 -3.79 22.35
N ARG A 167 4.51 -4.80 21.47
CA ARG A 167 4.92 -6.16 21.85
C ARG A 167 6.45 -6.29 21.80
N VAL A 168 6.97 -6.99 22.81
CA VAL A 168 8.37 -7.43 22.83
C VAL A 168 8.62 -8.35 21.64
N GLY A 169 9.72 -8.16 20.91
CA GLY A 169 10.08 -8.98 19.76
C GLY A 169 9.40 -8.59 18.44
N ALA A 170 8.53 -7.57 18.42
CA ALA A 170 7.77 -7.21 17.23
C ALA A 170 8.64 -6.68 16.08
N GLU A 171 9.70 -5.95 16.42
CA GLU A 171 10.66 -5.41 15.45
C GLU A 171 11.50 -6.54 14.85
N GLU A 172 12.00 -7.44 15.69
CA GLU A 172 12.75 -8.63 15.27
C GLU A 172 11.91 -9.55 14.39
N ALA A 173 10.64 -9.75 14.74
CA ALA A 173 9.70 -10.53 13.93
C ALA A 173 9.43 -9.88 12.57
N LEU A 174 9.31 -8.55 12.51
CA LEU A 174 9.20 -7.82 11.25
C LEU A 174 10.46 -8.02 10.39
N LEU A 175 11.65 -7.86 10.96
CA LEU A 175 12.91 -8.04 10.23
C LEU A 175 13.07 -9.47 9.68
N ALA A 176 12.68 -10.48 10.46
CA ALA A 176 12.67 -11.87 10.01
C ALA A 176 11.69 -12.09 8.84
N PHE A 177 10.49 -11.50 8.93
CA PHE A 177 9.51 -11.54 7.84
C PHE A 177 10.05 -10.87 6.57
N LEU A 178 10.67 -9.71 6.69
CA LEU A 178 11.26 -8.99 5.55
C LEU A 178 12.40 -9.77 4.89
N ALA A 179 13.25 -10.43 5.69
CA ALA A 179 14.30 -11.29 5.18
C ALA A 179 13.73 -12.46 4.36
N GLN A 180 12.66 -13.08 4.85
CA GLN A 180 11.95 -14.13 4.11
C GLN A 180 11.36 -13.60 2.79
N ARG A 181 10.65 -12.46 2.82
CA ARG A 181 10.08 -11.84 1.60
C ARG A 181 11.14 -11.47 0.58
N ARG A 182 12.30 -11.00 1.03
CA ARG A 182 13.43 -10.71 0.15
C ARG A 182 13.94 -11.98 -0.53
N ALA A 183 14.10 -13.07 0.22
CA ALA A 183 14.52 -14.36 -0.33
C ALA A 183 13.51 -14.89 -1.37
N GLU A 184 12.20 -14.80 -1.08
CA GLU A 184 11.13 -15.18 -2.00
C GLU A 184 11.18 -14.38 -3.31
N ARG A 185 11.40 -13.06 -3.25
CA ARG A 185 11.52 -12.21 -4.45
C ARG A 185 12.77 -12.49 -5.27
N LEU A 186 13.89 -12.84 -4.62
CA LEU A 186 15.14 -13.21 -5.31
C LEU A 186 15.04 -14.60 -5.96
N ALA A 187 14.28 -15.52 -5.36
CA ALA A 187 14.07 -16.86 -5.87
C ALA A 187 13.01 -16.94 -6.98
N ALA A 188 12.14 -15.94 -7.09
CA ALA A 188 11.19 -15.85 -8.20
C ALA A 188 11.97 -15.65 -9.51
N PRO A 189 11.90 -16.57 -10.50
CA PRO A 189 12.61 -16.41 -11.75
C PRO A 189 12.18 -15.10 -12.42
N GLY A 190 13.16 -14.30 -12.83
CA GLY A 190 12.91 -13.04 -13.49
C GLY A 190 12.05 -13.25 -14.73
N GLN A 191 10.88 -12.61 -14.78
CA GLN A 191 10.22 -12.24 -16.03
C GLN A 191 11.06 -11.15 -16.73
N ALA A 192 12.30 -11.49 -17.04
CA ALA A 192 13.29 -10.64 -17.69
C ALA A 192 14.09 -11.52 -18.66
N ASP A 193 13.39 -12.30 -19.50
CA ASP A 193 13.98 -12.88 -20.71
C ASP A 193 12.97 -13.31 -21.80
N THR A 194 11.74 -12.79 -21.80
CA THR A 194 10.73 -13.11 -22.83
C THR A 194 10.41 -11.96 -23.78
N ALA A 195 11.20 -10.89 -23.78
CA ALA A 195 11.08 -9.80 -24.76
C ALA A 195 12.27 -9.71 -25.74
N ALA A 196 13.24 -10.63 -25.66
CA ALA A 196 14.44 -10.62 -26.51
C ALA A 196 14.45 -11.72 -27.59
N HIS A 197 13.47 -12.62 -27.63
CA HIS A 197 13.44 -13.74 -28.60
C HIS A 197 12.30 -13.70 -29.64
N GLU A 198 11.45 -12.66 -29.65
CA GLU A 198 10.43 -12.48 -30.71
C GLU A 198 10.81 -11.41 -31.75
N ALA A 199 12.06 -10.93 -31.76
CA ALA A 199 12.54 -9.94 -32.74
C ALA A 199 13.59 -10.46 -33.74
N GLU A 200 13.93 -11.75 -33.72
CA GLU A 200 14.92 -12.34 -34.66
C GLU A 200 14.34 -13.40 -35.63
N GLU A 201 13.02 -13.62 -35.63
CA GLU A 201 12.34 -14.45 -36.67
C GLU A 201 11.51 -13.64 -37.68
N GLU A 202 11.71 -12.32 -37.78
CA GLU A 202 11.46 -11.62 -39.05
C GLU A 202 12.74 -11.65 -39.89
N GLU A 203 13.00 -12.87 -40.39
CA GLU A 203 13.91 -13.20 -41.47
C GLU A 203 13.87 -12.15 -42.59
N THR A 204 15.02 -11.54 -42.82
CA THR A 204 15.73 -11.67 -44.10
C THR A 204 14.84 -11.78 -45.36
N GLY A 205 14.49 -10.61 -45.91
CA GLY A 205 14.08 -10.46 -47.30
C GLY A 205 14.92 -9.36 -47.95
N GLN A 206 16.13 -9.71 -48.38
CA GLN A 206 16.90 -8.90 -49.33
C GLN A 206 16.20 -8.95 -50.69
N ASP A 207 15.93 -7.80 -51.31
CA ASP A 207 16.22 -7.62 -52.74
C ASP A 207 16.27 -6.14 -53.14
N GLU A 208 17.23 -5.86 -54.01
CA GLU A 208 17.77 -4.55 -54.44
C GLU A 208 16.90 -3.82 -55.51
N PRO A 209 17.29 -2.60 -55.97
CA PRO A 209 16.36 -1.59 -56.50
C PRO A 209 16.34 -1.38 -58.04
N ASP A 210 15.29 -0.65 -58.45
CA ASP A 210 15.20 0.33 -59.56
C ASP A 210 15.20 -0.13 -61.05
N ARG A 211 14.06 0.10 -61.75
CA ARG A 211 13.98 0.91 -62.99
C ARG A 211 12.54 1.11 -63.53
N PRO A 212 12.26 2.18 -64.33
CA PRO A 212 10.90 2.65 -64.59
C PRO A 212 10.38 2.48 -66.04
N ARG A 213 9.04 2.68 -66.19
CA ARG A 213 8.22 3.02 -67.38
C ARG A 213 8.12 2.01 -68.54
N ASN A 214 6.89 1.59 -68.90
CA ASN A 214 6.06 2.19 -69.98
C ASN A 214 4.80 1.36 -70.33
N ILE A 215 3.67 2.07 -70.47
CA ILE A 215 2.63 2.01 -71.53
C ILE A 215 2.24 0.64 -72.12
N LEU A 216 0.93 0.28 -72.04
CA LEU A 216 0.08 -0.02 -73.21
C LEU A 216 -1.42 -0.20 -72.86
N ARG A 217 -2.18 0.86 -73.17
CA ARG A 217 -3.51 0.95 -73.82
C ARG A 217 -4.46 -0.29 -73.97
N PHE A 218 -5.74 -0.01 -73.67
CA PHE A 218 -7.03 -0.37 -74.34
C PHE A 218 -7.75 -1.71 -74.06
N PRO A 219 -9.07 -1.86 -74.36
CA PRO A 219 -10.17 -0.88 -74.37
C PRO A 219 -11.56 -1.39 -73.84
N THR A 220 -12.49 -0.43 -73.67
CA THR A 220 -13.98 -0.47 -73.87
C THR A 220 -14.86 -1.52 -73.19
N ARG A 221 -15.81 -1.07 -72.36
CA ARG A 221 -17.13 -0.54 -72.79
C ARG A 221 -17.67 0.45 -71.78
#